data_AF-A0A7Y2IAZ3-F1
#
_entry.id   AF-A0A7Y2IAZ3-F1
#
_cell.length_a   1.000
_cell.length_b   1.000
_cell.length_c   1.000
_cell.angle_alpha   90.00
_cell.angle_beta   90.00
_cell.angle_gamma   90.00
#
_symmetry.space_group_name_H-M   'P 1'
#
loop_
_entity.id
_entity.type
_entity.pdbx_description
1 polymer ?
#
loop_
_entity_poly.entity_id
_entity_poly.type
_entity_poly.pdbx_seq_one_letter_code
_entity_poly.pdbx_strand_id
1 'polypeptide(L)'
;MTSKTLAVCSLACALIVTTPMSHAQAQKNPTYDDLLELFVDWREFESPPLLDGAPDYTTEQFAARQPGFLALRERLDVFQIDEW
;
A
#
# COMPACT_ATOMS: atom_id res chain seq x y z
N MET A 1 -51.98 34.02 -34.71
CA MET A 1 -51.67 33.48 -36.06
C MET A 1 -50.39 34.18 -36.47
N THR A 2 -49.19 33.62 -36.34
CA THR A 2 -48.48 32.58 -37.13
C THR A 2 -47.09 32.47 -36.45
N SER A 3 -46.23 31.46 -36.50
CA SER A 3 -46.16 30.10 -37.01
C SER A 3 -44.99 29.45 -36.23
N LYS A 4 -45.06 28.14 -36.00
CA LYS A 4 -43.96 27.31 -35.50
C LYS A 4 -42.81 27.29 -36.51
N THR A 5 -41.55 27.31 -36.02
CA THR A 5 -40.46 26.59 -36.68
C THR A 5 -39.47 26.10 -35.62
N LEU A 6 -39.41 24.78 -35.40
CA LEU A 6 -38.23 24.13 -34.82
C LEU A 6 -37.15 24.09 -35.91
N ALA A 7 -35.93 24.48 -35.57
CA ALA A 7 -34.74 24.10 -36.32
C ALA A 7 -33.71 23.59 -35.31
N VAL A 8 -33.60 22.27 -35.23
CA VAL A 8 -32.48 21.56 -34.61
C VAL A 8 -31.35 21.57 -35.63
N CYS A 9 -30.19 22.12 -35.28
CA CYS A 9 -28.96 21.95 -36.04
C CYS A 9 -27.82 21.60 -35.07
N SER A 10 -27.37 20.35 -35.16
CA SER A 10 -26.19 19.78 -34.54
C SER A 10 -24.91 20.49 -34.96
N LEU A 11 -23.93 20.67 -34.05
CA LEU A 11 -22.58 20.07 -34.15
C LEU A 11 -21.67 20.49 -32.99
N ALA A 12 -21.31 19.49 -32.18
CA ALA A 12 -20.01 19.22 -31.58
C ALA A 12 -19.08 20.41 -31.22
N CYS A 13 -19.04 20.75 -29.93
CA CYS A 13 -17.78 21.09 -29.28
C CYS A 13 -17.51 19.96 -28.29
N ALA A 14 -16.64 19.04 -28.67
CA ALA A 14 -16.25 17.89 -27.86
C ALA A 14 -15.50 18.40 -26.62
N LEU A 15 -16.20 18.48 -25.49
CA LEU A 15 -15.56 18.52 -24.18
C LEU A 15 -14.94 17.12 -23.97
N ILE A 16 -13.65 16.98 -24.27
CA ILE A 16 -12.89 15.80 -23.84
C ILE A 16 -12.79 15.94 -22.32
N VAL A 17 -13.75 15.35 -21.62
CA VAL A 17 -13.67 15.14 -20.18
C VAL A 17 -12.52 14.17 -19.96
N THR A 18 -11.33 14.69 -19.66
CA THR A 18 -10.22 13.90 -19.16
C THR A 18 -10.52 13.54 -17.70
N THR A 19 -11.44 12.62 -17.49
CA THR A 19 -11.55 11.93 -16.20
C THR A 19 -10.24 11.16 -15.99
N PRO A 20 -9.45 11.41 -14.94
CA PRO A 20 -8.40 10.50 -14.56
C PRO A 20 -9.09 9.17 -14.23
N MET A 21 -8.87 8.17 -15.08
CA MET A 21 -9.29 6.81 -14.81
C MET A 21 -8.42 6.36 -13.63
N SER A 22 -8.93 6.48 -12.41
CA SER A 22 -8.32 5.88 -11.24
C SER A 22 -8.25 4.37 -11.51
N HIS A 23 -7.06 3.90 -11.87
CA HIS A 23 -6.78 2.49 -11.92
C HIS A 23 -6.72 2.05 -10.47
N ALA A 24 -7.83 1.55 -9.95
CA ALA A 24 -7.80 0.71 -8.76
C ALA A 24 -6.94 -0.51 -9.15
N GLN A 25 -5.65 -0.47 -8.83
CA GLN A 25 -4.83 -1.67 -8.88
C GLN A 25 -5.46 -2.62 -7.87
N ALA A 26 -6.03 -3.72 -8.35
CA ALA A 26 -6.48 -4.79 -7.47
C ALA A 26 -5.27 -5.18 -6.61
N GLN A 27 -5.37 -4.97 -5.30
CA GLN A 27 -4.32 -5.34 -4.37
C GLN A 27 -4.15 -6.85 -4.48
N LYS A 28 -3.07 -7.29 -5.12
CA LYS A 28 -2.75 -8.71 -5.25
C LYS A 28 -2.48 -9.23 -3.85
N ASN A 29 -3.11 -10.34 -3.47
CA ASN A 29 -2.80 -11.02 -2.22
C ASN A 29 -1.30 -11.37 -2.21
N PRO A 30 -0.60 -11.13 -1.08
CA PRO A 30 0.80 -11.49 -0.97
C PRO A 30 0.96 -13.00 -1.12
N THR A 31 2.06 -13.39 -1.76
CA THR A 31 2.41 -14.77 -2.09
C THR A 31 3.28 -15.40 -1.00
N TYR A 32 3.53 -16.70 -1.12
CA TYR A 32 4.48 -17.37 -0.23
C TYR A 32 5.92 -16.82 -0.36
N ASP A 33 6.33 -16.41 -1.56
CA ASP A 33 7.66 -15.82 -1.75
C ASP A 33 7.76 -14.46 -1.02
N ASP A 34 6.69 -13.66 -1.04
CA ASP A 34 6.62 -12.40 -0.27
C ASP A 34 6.73 -12.66 1.25
N LEU A 35 6.22 -13.80 1.74
CA LEU A 35 6.36 -14.20 3.14
C LEU A 35 7.82 -14.57 3.47
N LEU A 36 8.50 -15.27 2.56
CA LEU A 36 9.91 -15.63 2.75
C LEU A 36 10.80 -14.38 2.79
N GLU A 37 10.54 -13.40 1.93
CA GLU A 37 11.23 -12.11 1.96
C GLU A 37 10.97 -11.37 3.29
N LEU A 38 9.71 -11.28 3.72
CA LEU A 38 9.37 -10.71 5.03
C LEU A 38 10.09 -11.42 6.18
N PHE A 39 10.20 -12.75 6.12
CA PHE A 39 10.90 -13.52 7.14
C PHE A 39 12.39 -13.21 7.18
N VAL A 40 13.05 -13.06 6.03
CA VAL A 40 14.47 -12.66 5.97
C VAL A 40 14.67 -11.29 6.61
N ASP A 41 13.85 -10.31 6.25
CA ASP A 41 13.91 -8.95 6.82
C ASP A 41 13.66 -8.96 8.32
N TRP A 42 12.71 -9.79 8.78
CA TRP A 42 12.44 -9.98 10.21
C TRP A 42 13.66 -10.57 10.94
N ARG A 43 14.35 -11.56 10.35
CA ARG A 43 15.54 -12.18 10.95
C ARG A 43 16.70 -11.20 11.06
N GLU A 44 16.88 -10.33 10.08
CA GLU A 44 17.86 -9.25 10.14
C GLU A 44 17.49 -8.22 11.23
N PHE A 45 16.21 -7.84 11.32
CA PHE A 45 15.71 -6.97 12.38
C PHE A 45 15.87 -7.57 13.78
N GLU A 46 15.65 -8.86 13.98
CA GLU A 46 15.81 -9.49 15.30
C GLU A 46 17.26 -9.56 15.81
N SER A 47 18.24 -9.13 15.00
CA SER A 47 19.62 -8.92 15.43
C SER A 47 19.84 -7.43 15.77
N PRO A 48 19.65 -6.99 17.02
CA PRO A 48 19.92 -5.60 17.38
C PRO A 48 21.42 -5.27 17.30
N PRO A 49 21.78 -3.97 17.25
CA PRO A 49 23.15 -3.52 17.49
C PRO A 49 23.68 -4.05 18.82
N LEU A 50 25.00 -4.14 18.94
CA LEU A 50 25.64 -4.57 20.17
C LEU A 50 25.84 -3.41 21.14
N LEU A 51 25.56 -3.66 22.42
CA LEU A 51 25.96 -2.86 23.57
C LEU A 51 26.94 -3.70 24.40
N ASP A 52 28.19 -3.23 24.52
CA ASP A 52 29.27 -3.95 25.22
C ASP A 52 29.47 -5.41 24.77
N GLY A 53 29.27 -5.67 23.48
CA GLY A 53 29.45 -6.99 22.87
C GLY A 53 28.25 -7.93 22.98
N ALA A 54 27.16 -7.52 23.64
CA ALA A 54 25.90 -8.25 23.70
C ALA A 54 24.80 -7.51 22.91
N PRO A 55 23.77 -8.21 22.40
CA PRO A 55 22.58 -7.58 21.83
C PRO A 55 21.99 -6.49 22.74
N ASP A 56 21.79 -5.29 22.19
CA ASP A 56 21.23 -4.16 22.93
C ASP A 56 19.70 -4.26 23.02
N TYR A 57 19.23 -4.74 24.17
CA TYR A 57 17.82 -4.83 24.53
C TYR A 57 17.38 -3.74 25.52
N THR A 58 18.05 -2.59 25.52
CA THR A 58 17.66 -1.46 26.36
C THR A 58 16.34 -0.84 25.91
N THR A 59 15.67 -0.12 26.82
CA THR A 59 14.38 0.53 26.51
C THR A 59 14.54 1.59 25.43
N GLU A 60 15.67 2.32 25.47
CA GLU A 60 16.06 3.32 24.50
C GLU A 60 16.20 2.71 23.11
N GLN A 61 16.90 1.56 23.01
CA GLN A 61 17.08 0.85 21.75
C GLN A 61 15.74 0.28 21.24
N PHE A 62 14.89 -0.25 22.10
CA PHE A 62 13.54 -0.67 21.73
C PHE A 62 12.71 0.50 21.16
N ALA A 63 12.70 1.64 21.84
CA ALA A 63 11.98 2.83 21.38
C ALA A 63 12.51 3.33 20.03
N ALA A 64 13.82 3.31 19.83
CA ALA A 64 14.45 3.69 18.56
C ALA A 64 14.08 2.75 17.40
N ARG A 65 13.89 1.46 17.67
CA ARG A 65 13.58 0.43 16.67
C ARG A 65 12.09 0.17 16.47
N GLN A 66 11.24 0.72 17.35
CA GLN A 66 9.78 0.58 17.29
C GLN A 66 9.19 0.93 15.91
N PRO A 67 9.62 1.99 15.20
CA PRO A 67 9.11 2.28 13.87
C PRO A 67 9.40 1.16 12.85
N GLY A 68 10.58 0.53 12.93
CA GLY A 68 10.95 -0.59 12.06
C GLY A 68 10.13 -1.85 12.36
N PHE A 69 9.91 -2.13 13.64
CA PHE A 69 8.99 -3.21 14.05
C PHE A 69 7.57 -2.98 13.52
N LEU A 70 7.04 -1.77 13.65
CA LEU A 70 5.70 -1.45 13.15
C LEU A 70 5.58 -1.61 11.63
N ALA A 71 6.61 -1.26 10.87
CA ALA A 71 6.64 -1.48 9.42
C ALA A 71 6.63 -2.97 9.05
N LEU A 72 7.37 -3.81 9.78
CA LEU A 72 7.35 -5.26 9.59
C LEU A 72 5.99 -5.87 9.97
N ARG A 73 5.38 -5.39 11.07
CA ARG A 73 4.04 -5.79 11.49
C ARG A 73 3.00 -5.44 10.44
N GLU A 74 3.02 -4.21 9.92
CA GLU A 74 2.07 -3.78 8.88
C GLU A 74 2.17 -4.67 7.63
N ARG A 75 3.40 -5.02 7.20
CA ARG A 75 3.62 -5.97 6.10
C ARG A 75 3.05 -7.35 6.40
N LEU A 76 3.22 -7.85 7.61
CA LEU A 76 2.66 -9.14 8.04
C LEU A 76 1.13 -9.13 8.05
N ASP A 77 0.51 -8.04 8.49
CA ASP A 77 -0.95 -7.93 8.65
C ASP A 77 -1.71 -7.91 7.31
N VAL A 78 -1.01 -7.74 6.17
CA VAL A 78 -1.60 -7.85 4.83
C VAL A 78 -1.89 -9.32 4.45
N PHE A 79 -1.18 -10.28 5.05
CA PHE A 79 -1.37 -11.70 4.77
C PHE A 79 -2.70 -12.19 5.33
N GLN A 80 -3.53 -12.78 4.46
CA GLN A 80 -4.76 -13.46 4.87
C GLN A 80 -4.38 -14.85 5.40
N ILE A 81 -4.56 -15.06 6.71
CA ILE A 81 -4.20 -16.32 7.40
C ILE A 81 -5.42 -17.17 7.79
N ASP A 82 -6.62 -16.73 7.42
CA ASP A 82 -7.89 -17.35 7.86
C ASP A 82 -8.07 -18.80 7.35
N GLU A 83 -7.27 -19.22 6.36
CA GLU A 83 -7.30 -20.58 5.79
C GLU A 83 -6.01 -21.40 6.04
N TRP A 84 -5.22 -21.04 7.07
CA TRP A 84 -3.99 -21.76 7.45
C TRP A 84 -4.22 -22.86 8.50
#